data_AF-C6HKY5-F1
#
_entry.id   AF-C6HKY5-F1
#
_cell.length_a   1.000
_cell.length_b   1.000
_cell.length_c   1.000
_cell.angle_alpha   90.00
_cell.angle_beta   90.00
_cell.angle_gamma   90.00
#
_symmetry.space_group_name_H-M   'P 1'
#
loop_
_entity.id
_entity.type
_entity.pdbx_description
1 polymer ?
#
loop_
_entity_poly.entity_id
_entity_poly.type
_entity_poly.pdbx_seq_one_letter_code
_entity_poly.pdbx_strand_id
1 'polypeptide(L)'
;MDGDDELMATVYRKIEREKALITAATNMRQSTDNPLVQQRVDANIRDSRKNIVYLEEKMRELQIRKMGRDGGQSPDQPGSPA
;
A
#
# COMPACT_ATOMS: atom_id res chain seq x y z
N MET A 1 -20.71 -0.69 -2.09
CA MET A 1 -19.49 -0.40 -2.88
C MET A 1 -18.30 -0.10 -1.95
N ASP A 2 -18.35 -0.51 -0.69
CA ASP A 2 -17.56 0.10 0.40
C ASP A 2 -16.36 -0.75 0.86
N GLY A 3 -16.41 -2.07 0.61
CA GLY A 3 -15.37 -2.99 1.09
C GLY A 3 -14.01 -2.81 0.40
N ASP A 4 -14.00 -2.49 -0.90
CA ASP A 4 -12.75 -2.24 -1.64
C ASP A 4 -12.12 -0.91 -1.22
N ASP A 5 -12.92 0.14 -0.95
CA ASP A 5 -12.45 1.42 -0.43
C ASP A 5 -11.91 1.34 1.00
N GLU A 6 -12.59 0.62 1.90
CA GLU A 6 -12.08 0.34 3.24
C GLU A 6 -10.76 -0.43 3.21
N LEU A 7 -10.65 -1.40 2.30
CA LEU A 7 -9.43 -2.17 2.12
C LEU A 7 -8.29 -1.30 1.59
N MET A 8 -8.54 -0.45 0.59
CA MET A 8 -7.56 0.51 0.09
C MET A 8 -7.10 1.48 1.18
N ALA A 9 -8.02 2.04 1.96
CA ALA A 9 -7.69 2.91 3.09
C ALA A 9 -6.85 2.20 4.17
N THR A 10 -7.09 0.90 4.36
CA THR A 10 -6.30 0.06 5.27
C THR A 10 -4.89 -0.20 4.74
N VAL A 11 -4.76 -0.52 3.45
CA VAL A 11 -3.46 -0.70 2.79
C VAL A 11 -2.65 0.60 2.82
N TYR A 12 -3.29 1.74 2.54
CA TYR A 12 -2.64 3.05 2.62
C TYR A 12 -2.09 3.33 4.03
N ARG A 13 -2.91 3.11 5.07
CA ARG A 13 -2.46 3.27 6.47
C ARG A 13 -1.29 2.35 6.83
N LYS A 14 -1.25 1.13 6.26
CA LYS A 14 -0.11 0.22 6.45
C LYS A 14 1.16 0.77 5.80
N ILE A 15 1.08 1.31 4.58
CA ILE A 15 2.23 1.93 3.91
C ILE A 15 2.80 3.09 4.75
N GLU A 16 1.94 3.97 5.25
CA GLU A 16 2.37 5.10 6.08
C GLU A 16 3.05 4.63 7.37
N ARG A 17 2.56 3.53 7.97
CA ARG A 17 3.19 2.90 9.13
C ARG A 17 4.58 2.36 8.81
N GLU A 18 4.76 1.68 7.67
CA GLU A 18 6.08 1.16 7.26
C GLU A 18 7.06 2.31 6.99
N LYS A 19 6.62 3.41 6.36
CA LYS A 19 7.46 4.60 6.16
C LYS A 19 7.90 5.24 7.48
N ALA A 20 6.99 5.35 8.44
CA ALA A 20 7.30 5.85 9.78
C ALA A 20 8.31 4.92 10.48
N LEU A 21 8.16 3.60 10.33
CA LEU A 21 9.06 2.61 10.90
C LEU A 21 10.47 2.73 10.31
N ILE A 22 10.60 2.88 8.99
CA ILE A 22 11.90 3.13 8.33
C ILE A 22 12.56 4.40 8.86
N THR A 23 11.79 5.47 9.04
CA THR A 23 12.30 6.75 9.55
C THR A 23 12.81 6.59 10.99
N ALA A 24 12.01 5.97 11.87
CA ALA A 24 12.40 5.70 13.25
C ALA A 24 13.63 4.79 13.32
N ALA A 25 13.66 3.72 12.51
CA ALA A 25 14.79 2.80 12.39
C ALA A 25 16.05 3.54 11.92
N THR A 26 15.95 4.42 10.92
CA THR A 26 17.08 5.21 10.44
C THR A 26 17.64 6.12 11.52
N ASN A 27 16.78 6.79 12.30
CA ASN A 27 17.20 7.60 13.43
C ASN A 27 17.88 6.76 14.52
N MET A 28 17.34 5.56 14.82
CA MET A 28 17.96 4.63 15.78
C MET A 28 19.35 4.18 15.31
N ARG A 29 19.53 3.89 14.02
CA ARG A 29 20.82 3.52 13.43
C ARG A 29 21.87 4.61 13.60
N GLN A 30 21.48 5.87 13.44
CA GLN A 30 22.36 7.02 13.60
C GLN A 30 22.65 7.36 15.07
N SER A 31 21.78 6.94 15.99
CA SER A 31 21.87 7.25 17.42
C SER A 31 22.58 6.15 18.23
N THR A 32 23.13 5.12 17.58
CA THR A 32 23.77 4.00 18.27
C THR A 32 25.02 3.50 17.53
N ASP A 33 26.07 3.23 18.28
CA ASP A 33 27.30 2.58 17.79
C ASP A 33 27.29 1.05 18.01
N ASN A 34 26.20 0.50 18.56
CA ASN A 34 26.13 -0.93 18.82
C ASN A 34 25.88 -1.71 17.51
N PRO A 35 26.83 -2.56 17.07
CA PRO A 35 26.73 -3.25 15.78
C PRO A 35 25.55 -4.23 15.72
N LEU A 36 25.16 -4.83 16.86
CA LEU A 36 24.00 -5.71 16.92
C LEU A 36 22.69 -4.94 16.72
N VAL A 37 22.60 -3.73 17.30
CA VAL A 37 21.44 -2.86 17.11
C VAL A 37 21.38 -2.37 15.67
N GLN A 38 22.51 -1.94 15.10
CA GLN A 38 22.58 -1.53 13.69
C GLN A 38 22.14 -2.65 12.75
N GLN A 39 22.64 -3.88 12.94
CA GLN A 39 22.25 -5.03 12.11
C GLN A 39 20.74 -5.30 12.17
N ARG A 40 20.15 -5.28 13.37
CA ARG A 40 18.70 -5.49 13.53
C ARG A 40 17.88 -4.38 12.88
N VAL A 41 18.32 -3.14 13.05
CA VAL A 41 17.68 -1.97 12.46
C VAL A 41 17.78 -1.99 10.94
N ASP A 42 18.93 -2.34 10.39
CA ASP A 42 19.14 -2.49 8.94
C ASP A 42 18.28 -3.62 8.35
N ALA A 43 18.12 -4.75 9.06
CA ALA A 43 17.21 -5.81 8.68
C ALA A 43 15.74 -5.30 8.64
N ASN A 44 15.31 -4.60 9.70
CA ASN A 44 13.96 -4.03 9.76
C ASN A 44 13.71 -3.03 8.62
N ILE A 45 14.68 -2.17 8.29
CA ILE A 45 14.56 -1.23 7.17
C ILE A 45 14.39 -1.98 5.85
N ARG A 46 15.18 -3.04 5.62
CA ARG A 46 15.09 -3.83 4.38
C ARG A 46 13.73 -4.51 4.26
N ASP A 47 13.22 -5.09 5.34
CA ASP A 47 11.95 -5.79 5.30
C ASP A 47 10.76 -4.83 5.19
N SER A 48 10.78 -3.69 5.89
CA SER A 48 9.76 -2.65 5.70
C SER A 48 9.74 -2.08 4.29
N ARG A 49 10.90 -1.96 3.63
CA ARG A 49 10.94 -1.57 2.20
C ARG A 49 10.25 -2.60 1.31
N LYS A 50 10.47 -3.89 1.53
CA LYS A 50 9.75 -4.95 0.79
C LYS A 50 8.25 -4.92 1.06
N ASN A 51 7.85 -4.68 2.32
CA ASN A 51 6.45 -4.55 2.69
C ASN A 51 5.78 -3.38 1.96
N ILE A 52 6.46 -2.23 1.87
CA ILE A 52 5.96 -1.08 1.11
C ILE A 52 5.70 -1.46 -0.35
N VAL A 53 6.68 -2.04 -1.03
CA VAL A 53 6.54 -2.46 -2.44
C VAL A 53 5.35 -3.39 -2.62
N TYR A 54 5.23 -4.43 -1.77
CA TYR A 54 4.11 -5.36 -1.81
C TYR A 54 2.75 -4.67 -1.59
N LEU A 55 2.67 -3.75 -0.63
CA LEU A 55 1.45 -3.00 -0.34
C LEU A 55 1.08 -2.03 -1.47
N GLU A 56 2.07 -1.42 -2.12
CA GLU A 56 1.87 -0.55 -3.29
C GLU A 56 1.35 -1.34 -4.49
N GLU A 57 1.90 -2.53 -4.75
CA GLU A 57 1.37 -3.44 -5.77
C GLU A 57 -0.07 -3.85 -5.46
N LYS A 58 -0.34 -4.25 -4.22
CA LYS A 58 -1.70 -4.61 -3.79
C LYS A 58 -2.67 -3.45 -3.91
N MET A 59 -2.24 -2.22 -3.62
CA MET A 59 -3.07 -1.02 -3.80
C MET A 59 -3.43 -0.80 -5.28
N ARG A 60 -2.46 -0.99 -6.18
CA ARG A 60 -2.69 -0.88 -7.63
C ARG A 60 -3.69 -1.93 -8.11
N GLU A 61 -3.56 -3.17 -7.66
CA GLU A 61 -4.51 -4.25 -7.98
C GLU A 61 -5.94 -3.92 -7.51
N LEU A 62 -6.08 -3.38 -6.30
CA LEU A 62 -7.38 -2.98 -5.77
C LEU A 62 -8.00 -1.83 -6.56
N GLN A 63 -7.21 -0.85 -7.00
CA GLN A 63 -7.68 0.24 -7.86
C GLN A 63 -8.16 -0.27 -9.23
N ILE A 64 -7.40 -1.16 -9.87
CA ILE A 64 -7.78 -1.78 -11.15
C ILE A 64 -9.07 -2.60 -10.97
N ARG A 65 -9.17 -3.38 -9.89
CA ARG A 65 -10.37 -4.17 -9.58
C ARG A 65 -11.60 -3.26 -9.41
N LYS A 66 -11.46 -2.14 -8.70
CA LYS A 66 -12.54 -1.16 -8.55
C LYS A 66 -12.95 -0.58 -9.90
N MET A 67 -11.99 -0.11 -10.70
CA MET A 67 -12.27 0.49 -12.01
C MET A 67 -12.89 -0.49 -13.01
N GLY A 68 -12.49 -1.76 -12.99
CA GLY A 68 -13.11 -2.81 -13.81
C GLY A 68 -14.53 -3.18 -13.37
N ARG A 69 -14.91 -2.90 -12.12
CA ARG A 69 -16.26 -3.12 -11.58
C ARG A 69 -17.19 -1.94 -11.91
N ASP A 70 -16.67 -0.72 -11.81
CA ASP A 70 -17.38 0.51 -12.21
C ASP A 70 -17.56 0.60 -13.75
N GLY A 71 -16.63 0.04 -14.53
CA GLY A 71 -16.73 -0.03 -16.00
C GLY A 71 -17.70 -1.08 -16.56
N GLY A 72 -18.38 -1.85 -15.71
CA GLY A 72 -19.31 -2.92 -16.10
C GLY A 72 -20.77 -2.49 -16.27
N GLN A 73 -21.10 -1.22 -16.07
CA GLN A 73 -22.46 -0.70 -16.27
C GLN A 73 -22.49 0.22 -17.50
N SER A 74 -22.43 -0.39 -18.68
CA SER A 74 -22.99 0.23 -19.87
C SER A 74 -24.49 0.42 -19.62
N PRO A 75 -25.05 1.64 -19.66
CA PRO A 75 -26.49 1.80 -19.80
C PRO A 75 -26.85 1.24 -21.17
N ASP A 76 -27.47 0.06 -21.20
CA ASP A 76 -28.21 -0.42 -22.35
C ASP A 76 -29.38 0.56 -22.58
N GLN A 77 -29.11 1.58 -23.39
CA GLN A 77 -30.11 2.31 -24.17
C GLN A 77 -29.41 3.20 -25.21
N PRO A 78 -29.44 2.77 -26.47
CA PRO A 78 -29.70 3.67 -27.56
C PRO A 78 -31.07 3.29 -28.14
N GLY A 79 -32.05 4.16 -27.90
CA GLY A 79 -33.31 4.11 -28.63
C GLY A 79 -33.06 4.16 -30.13
N SER A 80 -33.90 3.48 -30.91
CA SER A 80 -34.08 3.70 -32.35
C SER A 80 -35.30 2.92 -32.86
N PRO A 81 -35.91 3.35 -33.99
CA PRO A 81 -37.34 3.58 -34.15
C PRO A 81 -38.04 2.57 -35.08
N ALA A 82 -39.37 2.55 -35.04
CA ALA A 82 -40.23 2.06 -36.12
C ALA A 82 -41.53 2.87 -36.16
#